data_AF-A0A8J5EV84-F1
#
_entry.id   AF-A0A8J5EV84-F1
#
_cell.length_a   1.000
_cell.length_b   1.000
_cell.length_c   1.000
_cell.angle_alpha   90.00
_cell.angle_beta   90.00
_cell.angle_gamma   90.00
#
_symmetry.space_group_name_H-M   'P 1'
#
loop_
_entity.id
_entity.type
_entity.pdbx_description
1 polymer ?
#
loop_
_entity_poly.entity_id
_entity_poly.type
_entity_poly.pdbx_seq_one_letter_code
_entity_poly.pdbx_strand_id
1 'polypeptide(L)'
;MPVMMMGSAAVFVDCDEAWKLLLVTKRGLLYVWDLFNRTCILHESLASLVTAREESSTKDAGTIRVISARFSRSGSPLVVLATRHAFLFDMSMLCWLRIADDCFPASNFASTFNLSSIQSGELGKLQVDVGKFLARKPSWTRVTDDGTQTRAHLETQLASSLALKSPNEYRQCLLSYVRFLARTCILHESLASLVTAREESSTKDAGTIRVISARFSRSGSPLVVLATRHAFLFDMSMLCWLRIADDCFPASNFASTFNLSSIQSGELGKLQVDVGKFLARKPSWTRVTDDGTQTRAHLETQLASSLALKSPNEYRQCLLSYVRFLAREADESRLREVCESFLGPPTGMAESTPTDPKNPAWDPYVLGMKKHKLLREDILPAIASNRKVQRLLNEFMDLLTEYETSEAHTDTMDIAPQT
;
A
#
# COMPACT_ATOMS: atom_id res chain seq x y z
N MET A 1 -23.90 32.10 -38.35
CA MET A 1 -24.40 32.98 -37.27
C MET A 1 -23.97 34.40 -37.60
N PRO A 2 -24.78 35.45 -37.34
CA PRO A 2 -24.34 36.85 -37.51
C PRO A 2 -23.12 37.18 -36.62
N VAL A 3 -22.41 38.26 -36.95
CA VAL A 3 -21.24 38.73 -36.18
C VAL A 3 -21.66 39.07 -34.75
N MET A 4 -20.99 38.50 -33.75
CA MET A 4 -21.23 38.80 -32.34
C MET A 4 -20.50 40.08 -31.92
N MET A 5 -21.23 41.03 -31.34
CA MET A 5 -20.67 42.30 -30.87
C MET A 5 -20.32 42.21 -29.38
N MET A 6 -19.07 42.53 -29.05
CA MET A 6 -18.56 42.48 -27.67
C MET A 6 -18.28 43.89 -27.15
N GLY A 7 -18.55 44.13 -25.87
CA GLY A 7 -18.30 45.42 -25.20
C GLY A 7 -16.81 45.73 -24.94
N SER A 8 -15.91 44.85 -25.35
CA SER A 8 -14.46 45.01 -25.26
C SER A 8 -13.76 44.07 -26.26
N ALA A 9 -12.54 44.41 -26.67
CA ALA A 9 -11.76 43.63 -27.62
C ALA A 9 -11.50 42.20 -27.09
N ALA A 10 -11.59 41.22 -27.99
CA ALA A 10 -11.17 39.84 -27.74
C ALA A 10 -9.66 39.78 -27.52
N VAL A 11 -9.21 39.05 -26.50
CA VAL A 11 -7.78 38.81 -26.21
C VAL A 11 -7.44 37.34 -26.37
N PHE A 12 -8.27 36.45 -25.82
CA PHE A 12 -8.14 35.01 -25.99
C PHE A 12 -9.43 34.44 -26.54
N VAL A 13 -9.32 33.56 -27.53
CA VAL A 13 -10.44 32.85 -28.14
C VAL A 13 -10.03 31.40 -28.22
N ASP A 14 -10.91 30.50 -27.79
CA ASP A 14 -10.72 29.07 -27.95
C ASP A 14 -12.06 28.39 -28.25
N CYS A 15 -12.02 27.26 -28.95
CA CYS A 15 -13.22 26.52 -29.34
C CYS A 15 -13.00 25.03 -29.12
N ASP A 16 -13.96 24.36 -28.48
CA ASP A 16 -13.92 22.92 -28.32
C ASP A 16 -14.57 22.19 -29.52
N GLU A 17 -14.44 20.86 -29.55
CA GLU A 17 -15.03 19.99 -30.58
C GLU A 17 -16.58 19.94 -30.51
N ALA A 18 -17.17 20.41 -29.40
CA ALA A 18 -18.60 20.41 -29.13
C ALA A 18 -19.27 21.76 -29.45
N TRP A 19 -18.64 22.58 -30.30
CA TRP A 19 -19.14 23.90 -30.71
C TRP A 19 -19.29 24.90 -29.54
N LYS A 20 -18.53 24.70 -28.45
CA LYS A 20 -18.45 25.70 -27.39
C LYS A 20 -17.32 26.67 -27.69
N LEU A 21 -17.64 27.96 -27.60
CA LEU A 21 -16.70 29.04 -27.80
C LEU A 21 -16.36 29.69 -26.46
N LEU A 22 -15.08 29.70 -26.09
CA LEU A 22 -14.53 30.46 -24.98
C LEU A 22 -13.96 31.78 -25.51
N LEU A 23 -14.29 32.88 -24.83
CA LEU A 23 -13.75 34.19 -25.14
C LEU A 23 -13.34 34.90 -23.84
N VAL A 24 -12.13 35.45 -23.82
CA VAL A 24 -11.70 36.41 -22.79
C VAL A 24 -11.47 37.77 -23.43
N THR A 25 -12.08 38.79 -22.85
CA THR A 25 -11.99 40.17 -23.32
C THR A 25 -10.88 40.95 -22.61
N LYS A 26 -10.47 42.10 -23.17
CA LYS A 26 -9.47 43.01 -22.59
C LYS A 26 -9.89 43.57 -21.22
N ARG A 27 -11.20 43.63 -20.94
CA ARG A 27 -11.73 44.02 -19.61
C ARG A 27 -11.71 42.87 -18.59
N GLY A 28 -11.21 41.69 -18.95
CA GLY A 28 -11.15 40.54 -18.04
C GLY A 28 -12.50 39.83 -17.86
N LEU A 29 -13.44 40.00 -18.79
CA LEU A 29 -14.67 39.20 -18.83
C LEU A 29 -14.44 37.93 -19.64
N LEU A 30 -14.86 36.79 -19.08
CA LEU A 30 -14.85 35.47 -19.69
C LEU A 30 -16.28 35.09 -20.09
N TYR A 31 -16.40 34.58 -21.31
CA TYR A 31 -17.64 34.05 -21.85
C TYR A 31 -17.43 32.64 -22.36
N VAL A 32 -18.44 31.79 -22.17
CA VAL A 32 -18.55 30.49 -22.84
C VAL A 32 -19.93 30.41 -23.48
N TRP A 33 -19.99 30.19 -24.78
CA TRP A 33 -21.24 29.99 -25.52
C TRP A 33 -21.30 28.60 -26.10
N ASP A 34 -22.51 28.04 -26.14
CA ASP A 34 -22.84 26.93 -27.03
C ASP A 34 -23.31 27.54 -28.36
N LEU A 35 -22.52 27.40 -29.41
CA LEU A 35 -22.85 27.97 -30.72
C LEU A 35 -23.92 27.17 -31.44
N PHE A 36 -24.09 25.88 -31.12
CA PHE A 36 -25.11 25.03 -31.71
C PHE A 36 -26.49 25.39 -31.18
N ASN A 37 -26.61 25.47 -29.85
CA ASN A 37 -27.85 25.84 -29.16
C ASN A 37 -28.07 27.36 -29.09
N ARG A 38 -27.06 28.17 -29.42
CA ARG A 38 -27.07 29.64 -29.38
C ARG A 38 -27.33 30.20 -27.98
N THR A 39 -26.76 29.56 -26.97
CA THR A 39 -26.94 29.93 -25.56
C THR A 39 -25.62 30.36 -24.92
N CYS A 40 -25.66 31.36 -24.05
CA CYS A 40 -24.54 31.68 -23.17
C CYS A 40 -24.53 30.72 -21.99
N ILE A 41 -23.48 29.92 -21.85
CA ILE A 41 -23.32 28.94 -20.77
C ILE A 41 -22.67 29.62 -19.55
N LEU A 42 -21.65 30.46 -19.78
CA LEU A 42 -20.89 31.12 -18.72
C LEU A 42 -20.64 32.57 -19.08
N HIS A 43 -20.84 33.46 -18.11
CA HIS A 43 -20.41 34.85 -18.17
C HIS A 43 -19.86 35.25 -16.81
N GLU A 44 -18.54 35.43 -16.72
CA GLU A 44 -17.86 35.67 -15.45
C GLU A 44 -16.74 36.71 -15.54
N SER A 45 -16.43 37.32 -14.40
CA SER A 45 -15.30 38.25 -14.27
C SER A 45 -14.06 37.54 -13.76
N LEU A 46 -12.92 37.75 -14.41
CA LEU A 46 -11.63 37.23 -13.93
C LEU A 46 -11.11 38.00 -12.70
N ALA A 47 -11.78 39.09 -12.27
CA ALA A 47 -11.39 39.89 -11.10
C ALA A 47 -11.19 39.04 -9.82
N SER A 48 -11.94 37.97 -9.64
CA SER A 48 -11.81 37.05 -8.50
C SER A 48 -10.49 36.28 -8.45
N LEU A 49 -9.75 36.22 -9.56
CA LEU A 49 -8.44 35.56 -9.63
C LEU A 49 -7.30 36.45 -9.13
N VAL A 50 -7.56 37.72 -8.79
CA VAL A 50 -6.58 38.60 -8.16
C VAL A 50 -6.30 38.12 -6.75
N THR A 51 -5.14 37.54 -6.53
CA THR A 51 -4.61 37.34 -5.18
C THR A 51 -4.04 38.67 -4.67
N ALA A 52 -4.57 39.18 -3.56
CA ALA A 52 -4.15 40.43 -2.89
C ALA A 52 -2.69 40.44 -2.36
N ARG A 53 -1.83 39.52 -2.79
CA ARG A 53 -0.48 39.28 -2.24
C ARG A 53 0.64 39.98 -3.02
N GLU A 54 0.35 41.07 -3.73
CA GLU A 54 1.39 41.91 -4.32
C GLU A 54 1.74 43.06 -3.38
N GLU A 55 2.53 42.76 -2.35
CA GLU A 55 3.39 43.76 -1.71
C GLU A 55 4.53 44.10 -2.68
N SER A 56 4.22 44.80 -3.78
CA SER A 56 5.25 45.45 -4.58
C SER A 56 4.78 46.85 -4.95
N SER A 57 5.58 47.83 -4.56
CA SER A 57 5.37 49.28 -4.72
C SER A 57 5.49 49.76 -6.17
N THR A 58 5.00 48.98 -7.14
CA THR A 58 4.98 49.37 -8.55
C THR A 58 3.54 49.61 -9.00
N LYS A 59 3.36 50.56 -9.93
CA LYS A 59 2.06 51.09 -10.41
C LYS A 59 1.09 50.04 -11.01
N ASP A 60 1.49 48.77 -11.07
CA ASP A 60 0.73 47.66 -11.65
C ASP A 60 0.10 46.72 -10.60
N ALA A 61 0.31 46.98 -9.30
CA ALA A 61 -0.21 46.14 -8.21
C ALA A 61 -1.74 46.00 -8.31
N GLY A 62 -2.21 44.80 -8.66
CA GLY A 62 -3.64 44.50 -8.85
C GLY A 62 -4.11 44.34 -10.31
N THR A 63 -3.23 44.48 -11.30
CA THR A 63 -3.58 44.21 -12.71
C THR A 63 -3.37 42.73 -13.05
N ILE A 64 -4.46 42.01 -13.34
CA ILE A 64 -4.38 40.62 -13.81
C ILE A 64 -3.71 40.57 -15.17
N ARG A 65 -2.57 39.89 -15.26
CA ARG A 65 -1.97 39.50 -16.54
C ARG A 65 -2.24 38.04 -16.82
N VAL A 66 -3.17 37.76 -17.72
CA VAL A 66 -3.45 36.41 -18.24
C VAL A 66 -2.45 36.09 -19.35
N ILE A 67 -1.77 34.94 -19.26
CA ILE A 67 -0.87 34.44 -20.31
C ILE A 67 -1.63 33.53 -21.28
N SER A 68 -2.58 32.74 -20.76
CA SER A 68 -3.35 31.80 -21.56
C SER A 68 -4.74 31.64 -20.97
N ALA A 69 -5.75 31.61 -21.84
CA ALA A 69 -7.09 31.18 -21.51
C ALA A 69 -7.58 30.26 -22.62
N ARG A 70 -8.00 29.03 -22.26
CA ARG A 70 -8.38 27.96 -23.19
C ARG A 70 -9.29 26.96 -22.50
N PHE A 71 -9.87 26.02 -23.24
CA PHE A 71 -10.46 24.83 -22.65
C PHE A 71 -9.37 23.85 -22.20
N SER A 72 -9.59 23.23 -21.04
CA SER A 72 -8.84 22.05 -20.61
C SER A 72 -9.20 20.86 -21.49
N ARG A 73 -8.43 19.77 -21.38
CA ARG A 73 -8.79 18.48 -22.02
C ARG A 73 -10.15 17.93 -21.58
N SER A 74 -10.64 18.35 -20.41
CA SER A 74 -11.95 17.97 -19.89
C SER A 74 -13.09 18.87 -20.36
N GLY A 75 -12.80 19.88 -21.18
CA GLY A 75 -13.78 20.85 -21.70
C GLY A 75 -14.13 21.97 -20.71
N SER A 76 -13.38 22.12 -19.62
CA SER A 76 -13.59 23.18 -18.63
C SER A 76 -12.72 24.41 -18.94
N PRO A 77 -13.19 25.64 -18.72
CA PRO A 77 -12.37 26.84 -18.89
C PRO A 77 -11.13 26.81 -17.98
N LEU A 78 -9.95 27.00 -18.57
CA LEU A 78 -8.65 27.02 -17.90
C LEU A 78 -7.94 28.34 -18.18
N VAL A 79 -7.56 29.03 -17.12
CA VAL A 79 -6.86 30.33 -17.18
C VAL A 79 -5.52 30.21 -16.47
N VAL A 80 -4.45 30.65 -17.14
CA VAL A 80 -3.08 30.69 -16.60
C VAL A 80 -2.62 32.14 -16.52
N LEU A 81 -2.23 32.56 -15.32
CA LEU A 81 -1.76 33.92 -15.05
C LEU A 81 -0.26 34.09 -15.30
N ALA A 82 0.21 35.34 -15.27
CA ALA A 82 1.63 35.68 -15.40
C ALA A 82 2.52 35.09 -14.28
N THR A 83 1.93 34.85 -13.12
CA THR A 83 2.54 34.12 -12.00
C THR A 83 2.70 32.63 -12.26
N ARG A 84 2.25 32.13 -13.43
CA ARG A 84 2.11 30.71 -13.79
C ARG A 84 1.08 29.95 -12.97
N HIS A 85 0.34 30.62 -12.09
CA HIS A 85 -0.78 30.00 -11.40
C HIS A 85 -1.88 29.66 -12.40
N ALA A 86 -2.42 28.45 -12.26
CA ALA A 86 -3.45 27.93 -13.15
C ALA A 86 -4.77 27.75 -12.37
N PHE A 87 -5.84 28.26 -12.96
CA PHE A 87 -7.18 28.24 -12.41
C PHE A 87 -8.12 27.57 -13.40
N LEU A 88 -8.85 26.56 -12.94
CA LEU A 88 -9.86 25.84 -13.71
C LEU A 88 -11.24 26.26 -13.21
N PHE A 89 -12.15 26.60 -14.11
CA PHE A 89 -13.53 26.88 -13.73
C PHE A 89 -14.33 25.59 -13.66
N ASP A 90 -14.89 25.28 -12.49
CA ASP A 90 -15.79 24.14 -12.33
C ASP A 90 -17.23 24.57 -12.66
N MET A 91 -17.76 24.00 -13.75
CA MET A 91 -19.11 24.33 -14.23
C MET A 91 -20.25 23.83 -13.32
N SER A 92 -19.96 22.89 -12.41
CA SER A 92 -20.95 22.36 -11.47
C SER A 92 -20.99 23.15 -10.17
N MET A 93 -19.83 23.57 -9.67
CA MET A 93 -19.70 24.39 -8.46
C MET A 93 -19.75 25.90 -8.75
N LEU A 94 -19.66 26.29 -10.02
CA LEU A 94 -19.64 27.69 -10.48
C LEU A 94 -18.55 28.52 -9.80
N CYS A 95 -17.37 27.93 -9.61
CA CYS A 95 -16.26 28.59 -8.95
C CYS A 95 -14.91 28.26 -9.58
N TRP A 96 -13.93 29.12 -9.32
CA TRP A 96 -12.55 28.91 -9.76
C TRP A 96 -11.80 27.98 -8.80
N LEU A 97 -11.36 26.85 -9.30
CA LEU A 97 -10.47 25.92 -8.63
C LEU A 97 -9.03 26.29 -8.96
N ARG A 98 -8.20 26.42 -7.93
CA ARG A 98 -6.77 26.62 -8.12
C ARG A 98 -6.10 25.26 -8.27
N ILE A 99 -5.57 24.98 -9.46
CA ILE A 99 -5.07 23.64 -9.79
C ILE A 99 -3.54 23.55 -9.82
N ALA A 100 -2.84 24.67 -10.01
CA ALA A 100 -1.38 24.76 -9.90
C ALA A 100 -0.96 26.13 -9.36
N ASP A 101 -0.13 26.14 -8.31
CA ASP A 101 0.36 27.36 -7.66
C ASP A 101 1.67 27.14 -6.88
N ASP A 102 2.17 28.21 -6.28
CA ASP A 102 3.41 28.25 -5.51
C ASP A 102 3.25 28.04 -4.00
N CYS A 103 2.11 27.52 -3.52
CA CYS A 103 1.83 27.44 -2.08
C CYS A 103 2.66 26.39 -1.32
N PHE A 104 3.37 25.50 -2.02
CA PHE A 104 4.12 24.39 -1.40
C PHE A 104 5.62 24.38 -1.77
N PRO A 105 6.37 25.48 -1.53
CA PRO A 105 7.76 25.63 -1.99
C PRO A 105 8.73 24.68 -1.28
N ALA A 106 8.43 24.22 -0.05
CA ALA A 106 9.28 23.30 0.71
C ALA A 106 8.90 21.82 0.54
N SER A 107 7.91 21.49 -0.31
CA SER A 107 7.47 20.12 -0.51
C SER A 107 8.56 19.26 -1.17
N ASN A 108 8.90 18.14 -0.54
CA ASN A 108 9.79 17.11 -1.09
C ASN A 108 9.22 16.39 -2.33
N PHE A 109 7.93 16.56 -2.60
CA PHE A 109 7.28 16.05 -3.82
C PHE A 109 7.59 16.92 -5.05
N ALA A 110 7.79 18.22 -4.86
CA ALA A 110 8.10 19.15 -5.96
C ALA A 110 9.43 18.80 -6.66
N SER A 111 10.38 18.23 -5.94
CA SER A 111 11.69 17.80 -6.47
C SER A 111 11.67 16.42 -7.15
N THR A 112 10.61 15.62 -6.95
CA THR A 112 10.50 14.24 -7.47
C THR A 112 9.59 14.11 -8.68
N PHE A 113 8.98 15.21 -9.15
CA PHE A 113 8.35 15.27 -10.47
C PHE A 113 9.45 15.09 -11.53
N ASN A 114 9.70 13.85 -11.95
CA ASN A 114 10.67 13.51 -12.97
C ASN A 114 10.37 14.32 -14.24
N LEU A 115 11.26 15.25 -14.55
CA LEU A 115 11.25 16.19 -15.68
C LEU A 115 11.32 15.49 -17.06
N SER A 116 11.25 14.16 -17.13
CA SER A 116 11.62 13.38 -18.32
C SER A 116 10.57 12.39 -18.81
N SER A 117 9.39 12.29 -18.18
CA SER A 117 8.34 11.44 -18.74
C SER A 117 7.50 12.21 -19.77
N ILE A 118 7.63 11.82 -21.03
CA ILE A 118 6.78 12.19 -22.18
C ILE A 118 5.27 11.91 -21.92
N GLN A 119 4.91 11.26 -20.80
CA GLN A 119 3.54 10.98 -20.34
C GLN A 119 2.97 12.02 -19.33
N SER A 120 3.63 13.16 -19.12
CA SER A 120 3.09 14.25 -18.30
C SER A 120 1.84 14.85 -18.96
N GLY A 121 0.68 14.71 -18.29
CA GLY A 121 -0.60 15.23 -18.76
C GLY A 121 -0.69 16.76 -18.67
N GLU A 122 -1.91 17.29 -18.61
CA GLU A 122 -2.10 18.74 -18.57
C GLU A 122 -1.64 19.34 -17.22
N LEU A 123 -1.91 18.64 -16.11
CA LEU A 123 -1.49 19.08 -14.77
C LEU A 123 0.03 19.11 -14.66
N GLY A 124 0.72 18.07 -15.11
CA GLY A 124 2.18 17.99 -15.02
C GLY A 124 2.89 19.12 -15.76
N LYS A 125 2.36 19.56 -16.92
CA LYS A 125 2.90 20.72 -17.65
C LYS A 125 2.72 22.02 -16.87
N LEU A 126 1.56 22.23 -16.26
CA LEU A 126 1.27 23.42 -15.45
C LEU A 126 2.19 23.48 -14.22
N GLN A 127 2.40 22.35 -13.54
CA GLN A 127 3.31 22.26 -12.40
C GLN A 127 4.76 22.58 -12.78
N VAL A 128 5.24 22.10 -13.93
CA VAL A 128 6.58 22.41 -14.43
C VAL A 128 6.75 23.91 -14.71
N ASP A 129 5.72 24.56 -15.26
CA ASP A 129 5.76 26.00 -15.53
C ASP A 129 5.80 26.84 -14.23
N VAL A 130 5.05 26.42 -13.20
CA VAL A 130 5.15 27.02 -11.86
C VAL A 130 6.56 26.83 -11.28
N GLY A 131 7.12 25.61 -11.36
CA GLY A 131 8.48 25.33 -10.88
C GLY A 131 9.55 26.18 -11.57
N LYS A 132 9.45 26.37 -12.90
CA LYS A 132 10.33 27.26 -13.67
C LYS A 132 10.20 28.73 -13.26
N PHE A 133 8.99 29.17 -12.89
CA PHE A 133 8.76 30.53 -12.40
C PHE A 133 9.39 30.74 -11.01
N LEU A 134 9.24 29.76 -10.11
CA LEU A 134 9.84 29.81 -8.78
C LEU A 134 11.37 29.77 -8.82
N ALA A 135 11.96 28.98 -9.71
CA ALA A 135 13.41 28.93 -9.90
C ALA A 135 14.03 30.31 -10.27
N ARG A 136 13.23 31.22 -10.84
CA ARG A 136 13.66 32.59 -11.18
C ARG A 136 13.58 33.57 -10.01
N LYS A 137 12.93 33.20 -8.90
CA LYS A 137 12.84 33.99 -7.66
C LYS A 137 13.70 33.32 -6.57
N PRO A 138 14.96 33.74 -6.39
CA PRO A 138 15.83 33.15 -5.36
C PRO A 138 15.44 33.71 -3.98
N SER A 139 14.36 33.20 -3.37
CA SER A 139 14.16 33.34 -1.91
C SER A 139 14.29 31.98 -1.27
N TRP A 140 15.53 31.64 -0.92
CA TRP A 140 15.88 30.42 -0.22
C TRP A 140 15.62 30.61 1.28
N THR A 141 14.51 30.06 1.77
CA THR A 141 14.50 29.49 3.11
C THR A 141 14.32 28.00 2.93
N ARG A 142 15.38 27.23 3.18
CA ARG A 142 15.33 25.77 3.16
C ARG A 142 14.59 25.36 4.45
N VAL A 143 13.27 25.54 4.44
CA VAL A 143 12.42 25.06 5.54
C VAL A 143 12.46 23.55 5.48
N THR A 144 12.92 22.94 6.57
CA THR A 144 12.82 21.49 6.75
C THR A 144 11.33 21.14 6.82
N ASP A 145 10.82 20.45 5.80
CA ASP A 145 9.44 19.98 5.78
C ASP A 145 9.31 18.76 6.70
N ASP A 146 8.55 18.91 7.79
CA ASP A 146 8.15 17.82 8.71
C ASP A 146 7.19 16.82 8.03
N GLY A 147 6.96 16.96 6.72
CA GLY A 147 6.10 16.12 5.89
C GLY A 147 4.68 16.67 5.73
N THR A 148 4.28 17.64 6.56
CA THR A 148 2.94 18.25 6.50
C THR A 148 2.70 19.01 5.19
N GLN A 149 3.70 19.75 4.69
CA GLN A 149 3.56 20.43 3.41
C GLN A 149 3.56 19.45 2.25
N THR A 150 4.38 18.39 2.30
CA THR A 150 4.36 17.35 1.29
C THR A 150 3.03 16.61 1.23
N ARG A 151 2.40 16.34 2.38
CA ARG A 151 1.06 15.75 2.44
C ARG A 151 0.02 16.65 1.77
N ALA A 152 -0.08 17.90 2.21
CA ALA A 152 -1.05 18.86 1.68
C ALA A 152 -0.86 19.13 0.18
N HIS A 153 0.41 19.15 -0.27
CA HIS A 153 0.73 19.27 -1.68
C HIS A 153 0.20 18.07 -2.47
N LEU A 154 0.44 16.83 -2.02
CA LEU A 154 -0.06 15.62 -2.69
C LEU A 154 -1.59 15.55 -2.73
N GLU A 155 -2.26 15.96 -1.65
CA GLU A 155 -3.73 16.06 -1.59
C GLU A 155 -4.26 17.09 -2.60
N THR A 156 -3.57 18.24 -2.73
CA THR A 156 -3.90 19.25 -3.73
C THR A 156 -3.73 18.70 -5.16
N GLN A 157 -2.65 17.96 -5.44
CA GLN A 157 -2.44 17.35 -6.77
C GLN A 157 -3.49 16.27 -7.10
N LEU A 158 -3.94 15.52 -6.10
CA LEU A 158 -5.06 14.59 -6.24
C LEU A 158 -6.37 15.31 -6.60
N ALA A 159 -6.69 16.40 -5.91
CA ALA A 159 -7.86 17.21 -6.21
C ALA A 159 -7.77 17.86 -7.60
N SER A 160 -6.61 18.41 -7.97
CA SER A 160 -6.37 19.03 -9.27
C SER A 160 -6.51 18.04 -10.43
N SER A 161 -5.98 16.82 -10.29
CA SER A 161 -6.10 15.78 -11.32
C SER A 161 -7.53 15.27 -11.49
N LEU A 162 -8.31 15.23 -10.40
CA LEU A 162 -9.74 14.94 -10.42
C LEU A 162 -10.52 16.05 -11.14
N ALA A 163 -10.24 17.32 -10.83
CA ALA A 163 -10.88 18.48 -11.46
C ALA A 163 -10.61 18.53 -12.97
N LEU A 164 -9.39 18.19 -13.40
CA LEU A 164 -9.02 18.06 -14.81
C LEU A 164 -9.56 16.78 -15.47
N LYS A 165 -10.26 15.91 -14.73
CA LYS A 165 -10.78 14.61 -15.18
C LYS A 165 -9.70 13.76 -15.88
N SER A 166 -8.49 13.77 -15.32
CA SER A 166 -7.32 13.10 -15.90
C SER A 166 -7.02 11.80 -15.13
N PRO A 167 -7.49 10.62 -15.61
CA PRO A 167 -7.39 9.37 -14.85
C PRO A 167 -5.94 8.91 -14.66
N ASN A 168 -5.09 9.16 -15.65
CA ASN A 168 -3.67 8.80 -15.60
C ASN A 168 -2.92 9.64 -14.56
N GLU A 169 -3.17 10.95 -14.53
CA GLU A 169 -2.53 11.84 -13.55
C GLU A 169 -3.05 11.55 -12.14
N TYR A 170 -4.36 11.32 -11.99
CA TYR A 170 -4.95 10.92 -10.71
C TYR A 170 -4.32 9.64 -10.17
N ARG A 171 -4.14 8.61 -11.02
CA ARG A 171 -3.47 7.37 -10.62
C ARG A 171 -2.03 7.61 -10.14
N GLN A 172 -1.28 8.48 -10.81
CA GLN A 172 0.10 8.79 -10.42
C GLN A 172 0.17 9.58 -9.10
N CYS A 173 -0.70 10.56 -8.93
CA CYS A 173 -0.84 11.32 -7.69
C CYS A 173 -1.24 10.40 -6.53
N LEU A 174 -2.19 9.48 -6.75
CA LEU A 174 -2.64 8.52 -5.75
C LEU A 174 -1.54 7.56 -5.32
N LEU A 175 -0.80 7.00 -6.29
CA LEU A 175 0.35 6.15 -5.98
C LEU A 175 1.42 6.90 -5.18
N SER A 176 1.63 8.18 -5.49
CA SER A 176 2.60 9.03 -4.76
C SER A 176 2.11 9.35 -3.35
N TYR A 177 0.83 9.65 -3.17
CA TYR A 177 0.19 9.87 -1.87
C TYR A 177 0.22 8.63 -0.99
N VAL A 178 -0.15 7.46 -1.53
CA VAL A 178 -0.08 6.19 -0.81
C VAL A 178 1.35 5.85 -0.42
N ARG A 179 2.34 6.04 -1.31
CA ARG A 179 3.75 5.85 -0.96
C ARG A 179 4.22 6.83 0.13
N PHE A 180 3.73 8.06 0.10
CA PHE A 180 4.04 9.06 1.13
C PHE A 180 3.44 8.65 2.47
N LEU A 181 2.15 8.31 2.54
CA LEU A 181 1.50 7.81 3.75
C LEU A 181 2.14 6.53 4.26
N ALA A 182 2.52 5.61 3.36
CA ALA A 182 3.24 4.40 3.70
C ALA A 182 4.67 4.66 4.21
N ARG A 183 5.21 5.86 4.00
CA ARG A 183 6.46 6.29 4.65
C ARG A 183 6.15 6.99 5.96
N THR A 184 5.20 7.93 6.01
CA THR A 184 4.97 8.76 7.20
C THR A 184 4.13 8.08 8.28
N CYS A 185 2.98 7.50 7.95
CA CYS A 185 2.07 6.88 8.92
C CYS A 185 2.56 5.51 9.42
N ILE A 186 3.30 4.80 8.58
CA ILE A 186 3.80 3.45 8.90
C ILE A 186 5.07 3.52 9.75
N LEU A 187 5.95 4.51 9.51
CA LEU A 187 7.27 4.54 10.15
C LEU A 187 7.29 5.27 11.49
N HIS A 188 6.53 6.35 11.64
CA HIS A 188 6.83 7.30 12.70
C HIS A 188 6.19 6.95 14.05
N GLU A 189 4.95 6.43 14.09
CA GLU A 189 4.30 6.09 15.37
C GLU A 189 4.36 4.59 15.71
N SER A 190 4.28 3.69 14.72
CA SER A 190 4.19 2.25 15.00
C SER A 190 5.54 1.51 14.91
N LEU A 191 6.38 1.80 13.91
CA LEU A 191 7.69 1.17 13.80
C LEU A 191 8.73 1.75 14.77
N ALA A 192 8.64 3.04 15.13
CA ALA A 192 9.46 3.63 16.19
C ALA A 192 9.33 2.83 17.49
N SER A 193 8.09 2.54 17.94
CA SER A 193 7.84 1.73 19.13
C SER A 193 8.32 0.28 19.02
N LEU A 194 8.42 -0.29 17.81
CA LEU A 194 8.83 -1.69 17.59
C LEU A 194 10.34 -1.88 17.48
N VAL A 195 11.08 -0.82 17.11
CA VAL A 195 12.53 -0.86 16.92
C VAL A 195 13.28 -0.40 18.19
N THR A 196 12.69 0.48 19.00
CA THR A 196 13.33 1.03 20.22
C THR A 196 13.55 0.01 21.35
N ALA A 197 13.02 -1.21 21.24
CA ALA A 197 13.14 -2.21 22.31
C ALA A 197 14.51 -2.91 22.41
N ARG A 198 15.49 -2.65 21.51
CA ARG A 198 16.77 -3.39 21.52
C ARG A 198 18.06 -2.59 21.24
N GLU A 199 18.05 -1.27 21.18
CA GLU A 199 19.30 -0.53 20.91
C GLU A 199 20.05 -0.15 22.20
N GLU A 200 20.79 -1.11 22.75
CA GLU A 200 22.06 -0.84 23.44
C GLU A 200 23.15 -0.68 22.37
N SER A 201 23.20 0.45 21.67
CA SER A 201 24.45 0.85 20.99
C SER A 201 24.61 2.36 20.87
N SER A 202 25.67 2.84 21.48
CA SER A 202 26.04 4.24 21.71
C SER A 202 26.67 4.91 20.47
N THR A 203 25.92 5.11 19.39
CA THR A 203 26.38 5.97 18.29
C THR A 203 25.31 6.97 17.87
N LYS A 204 25.74 8.19 17.53
CA LYS A 204 24.92 9.41 17.34
C LYS A 204 23.86 9.34 16.21
N ASP A 205 23.71 8.19 15.53
CA ASP A 205 22.71 7.92 14.49
C ASP A 205 21.67 6.84 14.89
N ALA A 206 21.71 6.34 16.13
CA ALA A 206 20.91 5.24 16.70
C ALA A 206 19.40 5.55 16.90
N GLY A 207 18.79 6.32 16.02
CA GLY A 207 17.37 6.65 16.11
C GLY A 207 16.68 6.86 14.75
N THR A 208 17.44 6.90 13.65
CA THR A 208 16.84 7.13 12.33
C THR A 208 16.56 5.79 11.64
N ILE A 209 15.31 5.35 11.73
CA ILE A 209 14.81 4.18 11.00
C ILE A 209 14.89 4.49 9.49
N ARG A 210 15.84 3.85 8.80
CA ARG A 210 15.97 3.97 7.34
C ARG A 210 15.22 2.83 6.64
N VAL A 211 14.25 3.17 5.80
CA VAL A 211 13.53 2.19 4.96
C VAL A 211 14.25 1.99 3.65
N ILE A 212 14.54 0.72 3.31
CA ILE A 212 15.07 0.33 2.00
C ILE A 212 13.93 0.15 0.99
N SER A 213 12.81 -0.45 1.43
CA SER A 213 11.71 -0.81 0.54
C SER A 213 10.37 -0.71 1.26
N ALA A 214 9.36 -0.17 0.59
CA ALA A 214 7.96 -0.22 1.01
C ALA A 214 7.12 -0.61 -0.21
N ARG A 215 6.44 -1.75 -0.13
CA ARG A 215 5.66 -2.35 -1.22
C ARG A 215 4.46 -3.11 -0.68
N PHE A 216 3.55 -3.55 -1.53
CA PHE A 216 2.54 -4.52 -1.16
C PHE A 216 3.10 -5.95 -1.31
N SER A 217 2.78 -6.83 -0.36
CA SER A 217 3.03 -8.27 -0.46
C SER A 217 2.16 -8.90 -1.55
N ARG A 218 2.44 -10.15 -1.92
CA ARG A 218 1.56 -10.94 -2.81
C ARG A 218 0.12 -11.08 -2.30
N SER A 219 -0.07 -11.01 -0.98
CA SER A 219 -1.39 -11.04 -0.33
C SER A 219 -2.10 -9.69 -0.31
N GLY A 220 -1.46 -8.61 -0.79
CA GLY A 220 -2.02 -7.26 -0.82
C GLY A 220 -1.79 -6.46 0.47
N SER A 221 -1.09 -7.02 1.46
CA SER A 221 -0.77 -6.35 2.72
C SER A 221 0.45 -5.43 2.58
N PRO A 222 0.49 -4.25 3.23
CA PRO A 222 1.68 -3.39 3.23
C PRO A 222 2.89 -4.11 3.85
N LEU A 223 4.02 -4.13 3.13
CA LEU A 223 5.29 -4.73 3.54
C LEU A 223 6.41 -3.68 3.50
N VAL A 224 7.12 -3.53 4.60
CA VAL A 224 8.25 -2.60 4.75
C VAL A 224 9.51 -3.37 5.12
N VAL A 225 10.61 -3.05 4.43
CA VAL A 225 11.95 -3.59 4.70
C VAL A 225 12.88 -2.46 5.11
N LEU A 226 13.47 -2.60 6.29
CA LEU A 226 14.38 -1.62 6.89
C LEU A 226 15.82 -1.79 6.38
N ALA A 227 16.68 -0.83 6.72
CA ALA A 227 18.12 -0.85 6.45
C ALA A 227 18.84 -2.04 7.11
N THR A 228 18.32 -2.50 8.25
CA THR A 228 18.74 -3.73 8.94
C THR A 228 18.31 -5.01 8.22
N ARG A 229 17.60 -4.89 7.07
CA ARG A 229 16.93 -5.98 6.35
C ARG A 229 15.76 -6.63 7.09
N HIS A 230 15.40 -6.14 8.26
CA HIS A 230 14.19 -6.59 8.95
C HIS A 230 12.95 -6.23 8.14
N ALA A 231 12.04 -7.19 8.01
CA ALA A 231 10.80 -7.04 7.29
C ALA A 231 9.60 -7.04 8.24
N PHE A 232 8.74 -6.05 8.04
CA PHE A 232 7.49 -5.86 8.77
C PHE A 232 6.33 -5.87 7.79
N LEU A 233 5.26 -6.59 8.11
CA LEU A 233 4.02 -6.64 7.35
C LEU A 233 2.90 -6.06 8.19
N PHE A 234 2.06 -5.23 7.62
CA PHE A 234 0.89 -4.71 8.31
C PHE A 234 -0.29 -5.67 8.12
N ASP A 235 -0.80 -6.18 9.24
CA ASP A 235 -2.02 -6.98 9.24
C ASP A 235 -3.24 -6.06 9.34
N MET A 236 -4.09 -6.08 8.30
CA MET A 236 -5.26 -5.22 8.23
C MET A 236 -6.38 -5.63 9.18
N SER A 237 -6.38 -6.88 9.65
CA SER A 237 -7.41 -7.39 10.57
C SER A 237 -7.07 -7.07 12.03
N MET A 238 -5.79 -7.23 12.40
CA MET A 238 -5.28 -6.92 13.74
C MET A 238 -4.85 -5.45 13.89
N LEU A 239 -4.80 -4.71 12.79
CA LEU A 239 -4.36 -3.30 12.73
C LEU A 239 -2.98 -3.07 13.35
N CYS A 240 -2.07 -4.04 13.20
CA CYS A 240 -0.75 -3.99 13.79
C CYS A 240 0.35 -4.47 12.82
N TRP A 241 1.59 -4.07 13.11
CA TRP A 241 2.76 -4.53 12.36
C TRP A 241 3.25 -5.86 12.90
N LEU A 242 3.22 -6.86 12.04
CA LEU A 242 3.81 -8.16 12.27
C LEU A 242 5.26 -8.15 11.80
N ARG A 243 6.16 -8.66 12.64
CA ARG A 243 7.55 -8.86 12.25
C ARG A 243 7.69 -10.21 11.56
N ILE A 244 8.07 -10.17 10.28
CA ILE A 244 8.03 -11.33 9.39
C ILE A 244 9.42 -11.93 9.14
N ALA A 245 10.46 -11.08 9.13
CA ALA A 245 11.85 -11.54 9.07
C ALA A 245 12.74 -10.61 9.89
N ASP A 246 13.55 -11.19 10.76
CA ASP A 246 14.48 -10.47 11.63
C ASP A 246 15.67 -11.34 12.06
N ASP A 247 16.55 -10.75 12.88
CA ASP A 247 17.75 -11.37 13.41
C ASP A 247 17.56 -11.98 14.82
N CYS A 248 16.33 -12.26 15.25
CA CYS A 248 16.06 -12.74 16.61
C CYS A 248 16.53 -14.18 16.88
N PHE A 249 16.81 -14.97 15.84
CA PHE A 249 17.18 -16.39 15.97
C PHE A 249 18.55 -16.73 15.34
N PRO A 250 19.65 -16.09 15.76
CA PRO A 250 20.95 -16.24 15.12
C PRO A 250 21.58 -17.64 15.33
N ALA A 251 21.21 -18.36 16.39
CA ALA A 251 21.73 -19.70 16.67
C ALA A 251 20.82 -20.83 16.17
N SER A 252 19.73 -20.51 15.47
CA SER A 252 18.80 -21.54 14.96
C SER A 252 19.47 -22.39 13.88
N ASN A 253 19.50 -23.70 14.11
CA ASN A 253 20.00 -24.69 13.15
C ASN A 253 19.20 -24.71 11.83
N PHE A 254 17.94 -24.26 11.87
CA PHE A 254 17.05 -24.17 10.71
C PHE A 254 17.44 -23.07 9.71
N ALA A 255 18.09 -21.98 10.17
CA ALA A 255 18.49 -20.87 9.30
C ALA A 255 19.45 -21.31 8.17
N SER A 256 20.24 -22.37 8.42
CA SER A 256 21.17 -22.95 7.44
C SER A 256 20.47 -23.69 6.29
N THR A 257 19.29 -24.28 6.54
CA THR A 257 18.57 -25.13 5.58
C THR A 257 17.79 -24.36 4.50
N PHE A 258 17.48 -23.08 4.74
CA PHE A 258 16.75 -22.23 3.77
C PHE A 258 17.59 -21.84 2.54
N ASN A 259 18.92 -21.90 2.63
CA ASN A 259 19.81 -21.57 1.51
C ASN A 259 19.82 -22.61 0.40
N LEU A 260 19.25 -23.81 0.60
CA LEU A 260 19.37 -24.93 -0.33
C LEU A 260 18.12 -25.18 -1.20
N SER A 261 16.98 -24.55 -0.90
CA SER A 261 15.70 -24.74 -1.63
C SER A 261 15.40 -23.60 -2.62
N SER A 262 16.36 -23.29 -3.51
CA SER A 262 16.29 -22.14 -4.42
C SER A 262 15.18 -22.18 -5.48
N ILE A 263 14.48 -23.31 -5.63
CA ILE A 263 13.52 -23.52 -6.74
C ILE A 263 12.06 -23.23 -6.31
N GLN A 264 11.75 -23.18 -5.01
CA GLN A 264 10.37 -22.98 -4.50
C GLN A 264 10.23 -21.83 -3.47
N SER A 265 11.23 -20.95 -3.36
CA SER A 265 11.23 -19.88 -2.35
C SER A 265 10.29 -18.73 -2.74
N GLY A 266 9.24 -18.51 -1.96
CA GLY A 266 8.23 -17.48 -2.17
C GLY A 266 8.70 -16.07 -1.74
N GLU A 267 7.80 -15.28 -1.15
CA GLU A 267 8.15 -13.93 -0.70
C GLU A 267 8.89 -13.95 0.65
N LEU A 268 8.50 -14.84 1.57
CA LEU A 268 9.12 -14.99 2.88
C LEU A 268 10.57 -15.44 2.75
N GLY A 269 10.83 -16.47 1.94
CA GLY A 269 12.18 -17.02 1.83
C GLY A 269 13.19 -16.02 1.25
N LYS A 270 12.78 -15.13 0.35
CA LYS A 270 13.63 -14.03 -0.14
C LYS A 270 13.99 -13.05 0.97
N LEU A 271 13.03 -12.70 1.83
CA LEU A 271 13.27 -11.80 2.96
C LEU A 271 14.23 -12.45 3.97
N GLN A 272 14.06 -13.74 4.26
CA GLN A 272 14.95 -14.49 5.15
C GLN A 272 16.39 -14.56 4.61
N VAL A 273 16.56 -14.80 3.31
CA VAL A 273 17.89 -14.79 2.67
C VAL A 273 18.55 -13.42 2.76
N ASP A 274 17.80 -12.34 2.60
CA ASP A 274 18.33 -10.98 2.70
C ASP A 274 18.77 -10.63 4.13
N VAL A 275 18.03 -11.08 5.15
CA VAL A 275 18.43 -10.98 6.57
C VAL A 275 19.70 -11.81 6.82
N GLY A 276 19.75 -13.06 6.37
CA GLY A 276 20.92 -13.93 6.52
C GLY A 276 22.18 -13.34 5.87
N LYS A 277 22.06 -12.77 4.66
CA LYS A 277 23.17 -12.06 3.99
C LYS A 277 23.62 -10.82 4.75
N PHE A 278 22.71 -10.12 5.43
CA PHE A 278 23.05 -8.98 6.26
C PHE A 278 23.79 -9.40 7.53
N LEU A 279 23.34 -10.48 8.17
CA LEU A 279 24.01 -11.05 9.35
C LEU A 279 25.38 -11.61 9.02
N ALA A 280 25.55 -12.28 7.87
CA ALA A 280 26.85 -12.77 7.42
C ALA A 280 27.91 -11.65 7.25
N ARG A 281 27.48 -10.39 7.04
CA ARG A 281 28.38 -9.23 6.96
C ARG A 281 28.79 -8.68 8.33
N LYS A 282 28.10 -9.08 9.40
CA LYS A 282 28.43 -8.75 10.80
C LYS A 282 28.87 -10.03 11.51
N PRO A 283 30.17 -10.35 11.55
CA PRO A 283 30.64 -11.52 12.29
C PRO A 283 30.40 -11.29 13.80
N SER A 284 29.28 -11.79 14.31
CA SER A 284 29.02 -11.87 15.76
C SER A 284 29.51 -13.22 16.24
N TRP A 285 30.54 -13.19 17.08
CA TRP A 285 31.21 -14.38 17.62
C TRP A 285 30.52 -14.85 18.91
N THR A 286 29.25 -15.23 18.81
CA THR A 286 28.59 -15.93 19.93
C THR A 286 28.12 -17.28 19.42
N ARG A 287 28.98 -18.30 19.59
CA ARG A 287 28.56 -19.70 19.48
C ARG A 287 27.69 -20.01 20.70
N VAL A 288 26.43 -19.60 20.62
CA VAL A 288 25.40 -20.06 21.55
C VAL A 288 25.08 -21.49 21.13
N THR A 289 25.24 -22.43 22.06
CA THR A 289 24.80 -23.81 21.88
C THR A 289 23.28 -23.82 21.86
N ASP A 290 22.68 -24.19 20.72
CA ASP A 290 21.23 -24.29 20.53
C ASP A 290 20.69 -25.51 21.30
N ASP A 291 19.90 -25.27 22.33
CA ASP A 291 19.19 -26.29 23.12
C ASP A 291 17.87 -26.71 22.44
N GLY A 292 17.76 -26.57 21.12
CA GLY A 292 16.55 -26.80 20.32
C GLY A 292 15.48 -25.71 20.47
N THR A 293 15.41 -25.04 21.62
CA THR A 293 14.41 -24.00 21.93
C THR A 293 14.42 -22.81 20.97
N GLN A 294 15.59 -22.33 20.54
CA GLN A 294 15.66 -21.25 19.55
C GLN A 294 15.23 -21.73 18.16
N THR A 295 15.62 -22.94 17.78
CA THR A 295 15.17 -23.54 16.52
C THR A 295 13.66 -23.74 16.48
N ARG A 296 13.06 -24.17 17.59
CA ARG A 296 11.60 -24.29 17.72
C ARG A 296 10.90 -22.94 17.56
N ALA A 297 11.31 -21.93 18.33
CA ALA A 297 10.71 -20.60 18.28
C ALA A 297 10.87 -19.94 16.90
N HIS A 298 12.00 -20.20 16.22
CA HIS A 298 12.20 -19.75 14.85
C HIS A 298 11.21 -20.42 13.89
N LEU A 299 11.02 -21.74 13.97
CA LEU A 299 10.06 -22.47 13.13
C LEU A 299 8.60 -22.00 13.36
N GLU A 300 8.20 -21.76 14.60
CA GLU A 300 6.90 -21.19 14.95
C GLU A 300 6.71 -19.79 14.33
N THR A 301 7.75 -18.95 14.40
CA THR A 301 7.76 -17.63 13.77
C THR A 301 7.65 -17.70 12.25
N GLN A 302 8.34 -18.65 11.60
CA GLN A 302 8.24 -18.87 10.15
C GLN A 302 6.84 -19.35 9.74
N LEU A 303 6.23 -20.23 10.53
CA LEU A 303 4.87 -20.70 10.30
C LEU A 303 3.86 -19.56 10.40
N ALA A 304 3.95 -18.73 11.45
CA ALA A 304 3.10 -17.54 11.61
C ALA A 304 3.31 -16.52 10.48
N SER A 305 4.57 -16.32 10.07
CA SER A 305 4.96 -15.37 9.01
C SER A 305 4.44 -15.78 7.63
N SER A 306 4.50 -17.07 7.30
CA SER A 306 3.97 -17.60 6.03
C SER A 306 2.44 -17.55 5.96
N LEU A 307 1.76 -17.72 7.12
CA LEU A 307 0.32 -17.52 7.25
C LEU A 307 -0.07 -16.05 7.04
N ALA A 308 0.64 -15.11 7.68
CA ALA A 308 0.42 -13.67 7.52
C ALA A 308 0.62 -13.19 6.07
N LEU A 309 1.62 -13.75 5.37
CA LEU A 309 1.85 -13.50 3.94
C LEU A 309 0.84 -14.21 3.00
N LYS A 310 -0.07 -15.01 3.55
CA LYS A 310 -1.04 -15.85 2.82
C LYS A 310 -0.39 -16.66 1.69
N SER A 311 0.77 -17.25 1.98
CA SER A 311 1.57 -18.00 1.01
C SER A 311 1.42 -19.51 1.26
N PRO A 312 0.57 -20.24 0.51
CA PRO A 312 0.21 -21.63 0.83
C PRO A 312 1.40 -22.58 0.74
N ASN A 313 2.27 -22.39 -0.27
CA ASN A 313 3.45 -23.24 -0.46
C ASN A 313 4.49 -23.02 0.65
N GLU A 314 4.73 -21.77 1.05
CA GLU A 314 5.67 -21.47 2.15
C GLU A 314 5.11 -21.95 3.49
N TYR A 315 3.79 -21.83 3.70
CA TYR A 315 3.13 -22.36 4.88
C TYR A 315 3.28 -23.88 5.00
N ARG A 316 3.01 -24.62 3.92
CA ARG A 316 3.17 -26.09 3.89
C ARG A 316 4.62 -26.51 4.17
N GLN A 317 5.60 -25.80 3.62
CA GLN A 317 7.03 -26.09 3.87
C GLN A 317 7.45 -25.78 5.31
N CYS A 318 6.99 -24.66 5.87
CA CYS A 318 7.27 -24.29 7.27
C CYS A 318 6.61 -25.28 8.24
N LEU A 319 5.36 -25.66 7.98
CA LEU A 319 4.60 -26.64 8.76
C LEU A 319 5.32 -27.99 8.78
N LEU A 320 5.72 -28.49 7.61
CA LEU A 320 6.42 -29.77 7.51
C LEU A 320 7.78 -29.74 8.22
N SER A 321 8.49 -28.61 8.18
CA SER A 321 9.75 -28.42 8.90
C SER A 321 9.54 -28.40 10.41
N TYR A 322 8.47 -27.75 10.88
CA TYR A 322 8.07 -27.71 12.29
C TYR A 322 7.68 -29.09 12.81
N VAL A 323 6.80 -29.82 12.12
CA VAL A 323 6.37 -31.16 12.52
C VAL A 323 7.54 -32.14 12.54
N ARG A 324 8.44 -32.08 11.53
CA ARG A 324 9.66 -32.91 11.53
C ARG A 324 10.58 -32.60 12.72
N PHE A 325 10.66 -31.34 13.12
CA PHE A 325 11.44 -30.93 14.30
C PHE A 325 10.81 -31.48 15.59
N LEU A 326 9.50 -31.27 15.79
CA LEU A 326 8.77 -31.81 16.94
C LEU A 326 8.83 -33.34 17.01
N ALA A 327 8.69 -34.02 15.86
CA ALA A 327 8.81 -35.47 15.77
C ALA A 327 10.21 -35.95 16.16
N ARG A 328 11.28 -35.21 15.81
CA ARG A 328 12.66 -35.54 16.22
C ARG A 328 12.89 -35.38 17.72
N GLU A 329 12.36 -34.30 18.31
CA GLU A 329 12.46 -34.05 19.76
C GLU A 329 11.52 -34.93 20.59
N ALA A 330 10.53 -35.57 19.95
CA ALA A 330 9.48 -36.39 20.58
C ALA A 330 8.59 -35.60 21.56
N ASP A 331 8.25 -34.35 21.22
CA ASP A 331 7.30 -33.53 21.98
C ASP A 331 5.85 -33.93 21.63
N GLU A 332 5.31 -34.90 22.37
CA GLU A 332 3.95 -35.42 22.17
C GLU A 332 2.87 -34.34 22.37
N SER A 333 3.09 -33.41 23.32
CA SER A 333 2.09 -32.41 23.68
C SER A 333 1.80 -31.44 22.52
N ARG A 334 2.86 -30.93 21.89
CA ARG A 334 2.77 -30.01 20.76
C ARG A 334 2.32 -30.71 19.49
N LEU A 335 2.78 -31.95 19.27
CA LEU A 335 2.30 -32.75 18.14
C LEU A 335 0.79 -33.01 18.25
N ARG A 336 0.28 -33.31 19.45
CA ARG A 336 -1.15 -33.47 19.70
C ARG A 336 -1.91 -32.17 19.41
N GLU A 337 -1.44 -31.02 19.95
CA GLU A 337 -2.05 -29.70 19.68
C GLU A 337 -2.16 -29.40 18.17
N VAL A 338 -1.09 -29.68 17.41
CA VAL A 338 -1.11 -29.53 15.95
C VAL A 338 -2.15 -30.47 15.33
N CYS A 339 -2.15 -31.76 15.68
CA CYS A 339 -3.10 -32.71 15.09
C CYS A 339 -4.56 -32.38 15.43
N GLU A 340 -4.87 -31.99 16.66
CA GLU A 340 -6.21 -31.56 17.09
C GLU A 340 -6.67 -30.31 16.32
N SER A 341 -5.79 -29.32 16.14
CA SER A 341 -6.12 -28.10 15.38
C SER A 341 -6.45 -28.38 13.91
N PHE A 342 -5.87 -29.44 13.33
CA PHE A 342 -6.11 -29.89 11.96
C PHE A 342 -7.26 -30.89 11.82
N LEU A 343 -7.67 -31.55 12.90
CA LEU A 343 -8.81 -32.48 12.92
C LEU A 343 -10.13 -31.74 13.10
N GLY A 344 -10.18 -30.78 14.04
CA GLY A 344 -11.38 -30.04 14.41
C GLY A 344 -12.14 -30.64 15.60
N PRO A 345 -13.16 -29.93 16.13
CA PRO A 345 -13.96 -30.40 17.26
C PRO A 345 -14.73 -31.68 16.88
N PRO A 346 -14.85 -32.68 17.78
CA PRO A 346 -15.53 -33.95 17.53
C PRO A 346 -16.88 -33.78 16.82
N THR A 347 -17.07 -34.52 15.73
CA THR A 347 -18.33 -34.69 14.99
C THR A 347 -19.42 -35.11 15.98
N GLY A 348 -20.18 -34.14 16.49
CA GLY A 348 -21.19 -34.35 17.54
C GLY A 348 -21.27 -33.22 18.59
N MET A 349 -20.21 -32.44 18.79
CA MET A 349 -20.25 -31.28 19.72
C MET A 349 -20.60 -29.95 19.03
N ALA A 350 -20.44 -29.88 17.70
CA ALA A 350 -20.73 -28.70 16.89
C ALA A 350 -22.24 -28.37 16.78
N GLU A 351 -23.14 -29.30 17.07
CA GLU A 351 -24.60 -29.07 17.00
C GLU A 351 -25.16 -28.30 18.21
N SER A 352 -24.37 -28.09 19.27
CA SER A 352 -24.87 -27.54 20.54
C SER A 352 -24.67 -26.04 20.74
N THR A 353 -23.99 -25.34 19.82
CA THR A 353 -23.91 -23.86 19.86
C THR A 353 -24.20 -23.27 18.49
N PRO A 354 -25.30 -22.51 18.31
CA PRO A 354 -25.61 -21.88 17.04
C PRO A 354 -24.68 -20.67 16.89
N THR A 355 -23.47 -20.88 16.39
CA THR A 355 -22.59 -19.77 16.00
C THR A 355 -22.88 -19.40 14.56
N ASP A 356 -23.06 -18.09 14.33
CA ASP A 356 -23.31 -17.45 13.04
C ASP A 356 -22.60 -18.15 11.86
N PRO A 357 -23.25 -18.34 10.70
CA PRO A 357 -22.66 -18.95 9.50
C PRO A 357 -21.48 -18.18 8.89
N LYS A 358 -21.06 -17.06 9.51
CA LYS A 358 -19.89 -16.26 9.12
C LYS A 358 -18.61 -16.57 9.92
N ASN A 359 -18.70 -17.25 11.06
CA ASN A 359 -17.55 -17.62 11.89
C ASN A 359 -17.74 -19.04 12.42
N PRO A 360 -17.45 -20.09 11.61
CA PRO A 360 -17.43 -21.43 12.14
C PRO A 360 -16.37 -21.52 13.25
N ALA A 361 -16.67 -22.21 14.34
CA ALA A 361 -15.73 -22.45 15.45
C ALA A 361 -14.43 -23.14 14.96
N TRP A 362 -14.48 -23.79 13.80
CA TRP A 362 -13.33 -24.38 13.12
C TRP A 362 -13.47 -24.28 11.60
N ASP A 363 -12.48 -23.68 10.94
CA ASP A 363 -12.40 -23.62 9.46
C ASP A 363 -11.74 -24.91 8.92
N PRO A 364 -12.40 -25.69 8.04
CA PRO A 364 -11.81 -26.88 7.40
C PRO A 364 -10.67 -26.58 6.43
N TYR A 365 -10.50 -25.33 6.01
CA TYR A 365 -9.48 -24.92 5.04
C TYR A 365 -8.45 -23.99 5.67
N VAL A 366 -7.19 -24.11 5.24
CA VAL A 366 -6.10 -23.17 5.57
C VAL A 366 -5.47 -22.72 4.27
N LEU A 367 -5.57 -21.41 3.96
CA LEU A 367 -5.04 -20.83 2.71
C LEU A 367 -5.52 -21.57 1.44
N GLY A 368 -6.76 -22.09 1.46
CA GLY A 368 -7.35 -22.87 0.37
C GLY A 368 -6.96 -24.35 0.34
N MET A 369 -6.18 -24.84 1.30
CA MET A 369 -5.81 -26.26 1.45
C MET A 369 -6.72 -26.93 2.49
N LYS A 370 -7.24 -28.13 2.21
CA LYS A 370 -8.00 -28.92 3.19
C LYS A 370 -7.10 -29.36 4.34
N LYS A 371 -7.49 -29.07 5.59
CA LYS A 371 -6.71 -29.44 6.79
C LYS A 371 -6.52 -30.95 6.91
N HIS A 372 -7.59 -31.74 6.76
CA HIS A 372 -7.49 -33.22 6.82
C HIS A 372 -6.55 -33.79 5.77
N LYS A 373 -6.51 -33.19 4.56
CA LYS A 373 -5.55 -33.58 3.52
C LYS A 373 -4.11 -33.34 3.95
N LEU A 374 -3.82 -32.17 4.54
CA LEU A 374 -2.49 -31.86 5.08
C LEU A 374 -2.13 -32.78 6.26
N LEU A 375 -3.09 -33.08 7.13
CA LEU A 375 -2.90 -34.00 8.26
C LEU A 375 -2.48 -35.38 7.76
N ARG A 376 -3.22 -35.93 6.80
CA ARG A 376 -2.95 -37.25 6.20
C ARG A 376 -1.67 -37.31 5.39
N GLU A 377 -1.48 -36.38 4.45
CA GLU A 377 -0.42 -36.49 3.44
C GLU A 377 0.93 -35.99 3.93
N ASP A 378 0.96 -35.01 4.85
CA ASP A 378 2.20 -34.35 5.27
C ASP A 378 2.54 -34.58 6.74
N ILE A 379 1.58 -34.38 7.65
CA ILE A 379 1.83 -34.36 9.10
C ILE A 379 2.07 -35.78 9.63
N LEU A 380 1.14 -36.71 9.40
CA LEU A 380 1.24 -38.07 9.91
C LEU A 380 2.48 -38.82 9.37
N PRO A 381 2.85 -38.73 8.07
CA PRO A 381 4.09 -39.32 7.58
C PRO A 381 5.35 -38.72 8.21
N ALA A 382 5.34 -37.43 8.56
CA ALA A 382 6.46 -36.81 9.26
C ALA A 382 6.59 -37.30 10.71
N ILE A 383 5.47 -37.49 11.42
CA ILE A 383 5.42 -38.07 12.77
C ILE A 383 5.90 -39.53 12.76
N ALA A 384 5.54 -40.29 11.72
CA ALA A 384 5.92 -41.70 11.56
C ALA A 384 7.44 -41.94 11.53
N SER A 385 8.24 -40.90 11.26
CA SER A 385 9.70 -41.00 11.27
C SER A 385 10.30 -41.34 12.64
N ASN A 386 9.60 -41.08 13.75
CA ASN A 386 10.06 -41.40 15.09
C ASN A 386 9.21 -42.49 15.76
N ARG A 387 9.87 -43.50 16.33
CA ARG A 387 9.22 -44.62 17.01
C ARG A 387 8.56 -44.23 18.33
N LYS A 388 9.02 -43.15 18.98
CA LYS A 388 8.51 -42.73 20.30
C LYS A 388 7.08 -42.20 20.25
N VAL A 389 6.67 -41.62 19.13
CA VAL A 389 5.35 -40.96 18.93
C VAL A 389 4.37 -41.81 18.13
N GLN A 390 4.65 -43.11 17.95
CA GLN A 390 3.80 -44.02 17.17
C GLN A 390 2.41 -44.24 17.78
N ARG A 391 2.28 -44.15 19.11
CA ARG A 391 0.97 -44.24 19.77
C ARG A 391 0.05 -43.09 19.34
N LEU A 392 0.58 -41.87 19.36
CA LEU A 392 -0.10 -40.66 18.89
C LEU A 392 -0.45 -40.74 17.40
N LEU A 393 0.48 -41.25 16.58
CA LEU A 393 0.25 -41.46 15.16
C LEU A 393 -0.97 -42.36 14.91
N ASN A 394 -1.04 -43.50 15.58
CA ASN A 394 -2.14 -44.46 15.40
C ASN A 394 -3.47 -43.86 15.87
N GLU A 395 -3.48 -43.18 17.02
CA GLU A 395 -4.65 -42.47 17.54
C GLU A 395 -5.25 -41.52 16.50
N PHE A 396 -4.44 -40.66 15.87
CA PHE A 396 -4.93 -39.72 14.86
C PHE A 396 -5.25 -40.34 13.50
N MET A 397 -4.63 -41.47 13.15
CA MET A 397 -5.00 -42.24 11.97
C MET A 397 -6.41 -42.83 12.12
N ASP A 398 -6.70 -43.41 13.29
CA ASP A 398 -8.02 -43.98 13.60
C ASP A 398 -9.09 -42.87 13.62
N LEU A 399 -8.84 -41.76 14.32
CA LEU A 399 -9.77 -40.62 14.36
C LEU A 399 -10.05 -40.04 12.96
N LEU A 400 -9.04 -39.90 12.10
CA LEU A 400 -9.26 -39.44 10.73
C LEU A 400 -10.16 -40.40 9.93
N THR A 401 -10.06 -41.71 10.14
CA THR A 401 -10.94 -42.67 9.47
C THR A 401 -12.39 -42.58 9.96
N GLU A 402 -12.62 -42.29 11.24
CA GLU A 402 -13.96 -42.03 11.78
C GLU A 402 -14.60 -40.76 11.19
N TYR A 403 -13.80 -39.71 10.96
CA TYR A 403 -14.28 -38.50 10.29
C TYR A 403 -14.66 -38.74 8.83
N GLU A 404 -13.87 -39.51 8.09
CA GLU A 404 -14.20 -39.79 6.69
C GLU A 404 -15.45 -40.67 6.53
N THR A 405 -15.66 -41.60 7.45
CA THR A 405 -16.86 -42.44 7.44
C THR A 405 -18.12 -41.63 7.80
N SER A 406 -18.00 -40.65 8.69
CA SER A 406 -19.12 -39.76 9.02
C SER A 406 -19.45 -38.76 7.90
N GLU A 407 -18.44 -38.18 7.23
CA GLU A 407 -18.66 -37.33 6.03
C GLU A 407 -19.34 -38.12 4.89
N ALA A 408 -18.96 -39.38 4.67
CA ALA A 408 -19.58 -40.23 3.65
C ALA A 408 -21.05 -40.58 3.95
N HIS A 409 -21.43 -40.66 5.23
CA HIS A 409 -22.80 -40.93 5.66
C HIS A 409 -23.72 -39.71 5.55
N THR A 410 -23.20 -38.50 5.72
CA THR A 410 -23.98 -37.26 5.51
C THR A 410 -24.30 -37.03 4.04
N ASP A 411 -23.37 -37.31 3.13
CA ASP A 411 -23.58 -37.16 1.68
C ASP A 411 -24.60 -38.16 1.11
N THR A 412 -24.88 -39.27 1.79
CA THR A 412 -25.86 -40.28 1.34
C THR A 412 -27.30 -39.95 1.72
N MET A 413 -27.54 -39.11 2.74
CA MET A 413 -28.90 -38.72 3.13
C MET A 413 -29.51 -37.61 2.25
N ASP A 414 -28.69 -36.81 1.57
CA ASP A 414 -29.15 -35.72 0.69
C ASP A 414 -29.63 -36.17 -0.71
N ILE A 415 -29.64 -37.48 -1.01
CA ILE A 415 -30.04 -38.04 -2.32
C ILE A 415 -31.41 -38.76 -2.28
N ALA A 416 -32.18 -38.68 -1.20
CA ALA A 416 -33.54 -39.23 -1.20
C ALA A 416 -34.53 -38.28 -1.90
N PRO A 417 -35.19 -38.68 -3.01
CA PRO A 417 -36.17 -37.82 -3.67
C PRO A 417 -37.42 -37.75 -2.80
N GLN A 418 -37.78 -36.54 -2.37
CA GLN A 418 -39.09 -36.28 -1.77
C GLN A 418 -40.16 -36.63 -2.81
N THR A 419 -41.02 -37.59 -2.45
CA THR A 419 -42.16 -38.06 -3.25
C THR A 419 -43.40 -37.24 -2.96
#